data_AF-A0A8X6FPI1-F1
#
_entry.id   AF-A0A8X6FPI1-F1
#
_cell.length_a   1.000
_cell.length_b   1.000
_cell.length_c   1.000
_cell.angle_alpha   90.00
_cell.angle_beta   90.00
_cell.angle_gamma   90.00
#
_symmetry.space_group_name_H-M   'P 1'
#
loop_
_entity.id
_entity.type
_entity.pdbx_description
1 polymer ?
#
loop_
_entity_poly.entity_id
_entity_poly.type
_entity_poly.pdbx_seq_one_letter_code
_entity_poly.pdbx_strand_id
1 'polypeptide(L)'
;MSGKDKGVVALVSKAVENDGGSKPLVLHCIIHQQSLCGKCLDMSEVLKPVISTVNFIRSFGLNHRQFRQFIEEIGENDLPYHTAEFSSMLALRGRTKSVRGPDVALGP
;
A
#
# COMPACT_ATOMS: atom_id res chain seq x y z
N MET A 1 0.75 6.44 -17.91
CA MET A 1 0.21 7.25 -19.03
C MET A 1 -0.10 6.33 -20.21
N SER A 2 -1.36 6.01 -20.47
CA SER A 2 -1.73 5.11 -21.58
C SER A 2 -2.85 5.75 -22.40
N GLY A 3 -2.47 6.63 -23.33
CA GLY A 3 -3.38 7.09 -24.38
C GLY A 3 -3.12 6.26 -25.63
N LYS A 4 -4.12 5.49 -26.07
CA LYS A 4 -4.01 4.57 -27.21
C LYS A 4 -3.51 5.26 -28.48
N ASP A 5 -4.00 6.47 -28.73
CA ASP A 5 -3.70 7.23 -29.95
C ASP A 5 -3.01 8.58 -29.70
N LYS A 6 -3.12 9.12 -28.48
CA LYS A 6 -2.60 10.45 -28.11
C LYS A 6 -1.63 10.43 -26.93
N GLY A 7 -1.28 9.25 -26.42
CA GLY A 7 -0.30 9.12 -25.34
C GLY A 7 1.12 9.34 -25.85
N VAL A 8 2.03 9.79 -24.98
CA VAL A 8 3.46 9.98 -25.34
C VAL A 8 4.04 8.73 -25.98
N VAL A 9 3.77 7.54 -25.43
CA VAL A 9 4.20 6.26 -26.00
C VAL A 9 3.66 6.08 -27.43
N ALA A 10 2.38 6.35 -27.67
CA ALA A 10 1.76 6.20 -28.99
C ALA A 10 2.35 7.19 -30.02
N LEU A 11 2.60 8.43 -29.61
CA LEU A 11 3.20 9.46 -30.47
C LEU A 11 4.65 9.13 -30.83
N VAL A 12 5.44 8.69 -29.85
CA VAL A 12 6.84 8.29 -30.07
C VAL A 12 6.91 7.04 -30.97
N SER A 13 6.10 6.02 -30.71
CA SER A 13 6.07 4.83 -31.58
C SER A 13 5.71 5.17 -33.01
N LYS A 14 4.70 6.04 -33.22
CA LYS A 14 4.29 6.47 -34.56
C LYS A 14 5.39 7.27 -35.28
N ALA A 15 6.09 8.15 -34.56
CA ALA A 15 7.21 8.90 -35.13
C ALA A 15 8.35 7.97 -35.57
N VAL A 16 8.72 7.00 -34.73
CA VAL A 16 9.78 6.02 -35.05
C VAL A 16 9.40 5.13 -36.25
N GLU A 17 8.15 4.67 -36.31
CA GLU A 17 7.65 3.88 -37.44
C GLU A 17 7.64 4.69 -38.76
N ASN A 18 7.29 5.98 -38.70
CA ASN A 18 7.31 6.86 -39.86
C ASN A 18 8.73 7.13 -40.39
N ASP A 19 9.73 7.13 -39.50
CA ASP A 19 11.15 7.32 -39.86
C ASP A 19 11.81 6.01 -40.34
N GLY A 20 11.04 4.94 -40.55
CA GLY A 20 11.54 3.63 -40.98
C GLY A 20 12.20 2.81 -39.87
N GLY A 21 12.08 3.26 -38.62
CA GLY A 21 12.55 2.54 -37.44
C GLY A 21 11.64 1.39 -37.04
N SER A 22 12.17 0.44 -36.28
CA SER A 22 11.39 -0.64 -35.70
C SER A 22 10.60 -0.15 -34.48
N LYS A 23 9.49 -0.82 -34.18
CA LYS A 23 8.60 -0.47 -33.06
C LYS A 23 9.39 -0.39 -31.74
N PRO A 24 9.32 0.74 -31.01
CA PRO A 24 10.04 0.90 -29.75
C PRO A 24 9.61 -0.09 -28.68
N LEU A 25 10.56 -0.57 -27.88
CA LEU A 25 10.27 -1.33 -26.67
C LEU A 25 9.66 -0.39 -25.62
N VAL A 26 8.41 -0.65 -25.25
CA VAL A 26 7.71 0.12 -24.22
C VAL A 26 7.94 -0.55 -22.88
N LEU A 27 8.86 0.00 -22.09
CA LEU A 27 9.05 -0.39 -20.70
C LEU A 27 8.26 0.54 -19.80
N HIS A 28 7.37 -0.02 -18.99
CA HIS A 28 6.75 0.71 -17.90
C HIS A 28 7.58 0.49 -16.63
N CYS A 29 7.86 1.55 -15.88
CA CYS A 29 8.46 1.35 -14.57
C CYS A 29 7.49 0.56 -13.68
N ILE A 30 8.02 -0.32 -12.82
CA ILE A 30 7.24 -1.21 -11.95
C ILE A 30 6.25 -0.42 -11.07
N ILE A 31 6.63 0.80 -10.67
CA ILE A 31 5.80 1.74 -9.90
C ILE A 31 4.56 2.16 -10.71
N HIS A 32 4.72 2.46 -12.01
CA HIS A 32 3.60 2.79 -12.87
C HIS A 32 2.67 1.60 -13.08
N GLN A 33 3.23 0.40 -13.24
CA GLN A 33 2.43 -0.83 -13.40
C GLN A 33 1.63 -1.12 -12.14
N GLN A 34 2.24 -1.03 -10.95
CA GLN A 34 1.54 -1.18 -9.67
C GLN A 34 0.37 -0.18 -9.54
N SER A 35 0.60 1.10 -9.86
CA SER A 35 -0.47 2.11 -9.82
C SER A 35 -1.62 1.83 -10.80
N LEU A 36 -1.31 1.27 -11.98
CA LEU A 36 -2.32 0.88 -12.96
C LEU A 36 -3.07 -0.37 -12.52
N CYS A 37 -2.36 -1.40 -12.06
CA CYS A 37 -2.94 -2.64 -11.54
C CYS A 37 -3.91 -2.38 -10.38
N GLY A 38 -3.56 -1.47 -9.45
CA GLY A 38 -4.45 -1.09 -8.36
C GLY A 38 -5.77 -0.43 -8.79
N LYS A 39 -5.87 0.05 -10.04
CA LYS A 39 -7.12 0.59 -10.61
C LYS A 39 -7.92 -0.44 -11.39
N CYS A 40 -7.27 -1.50 -11.88
CA CYS A 40 -7.88 -2.52 -12.73
C CYS A 40 -8.23 -3.81 -11.98
N LEU A 41 -7.50 -4.11 -10.90
CA LEU A 41 -7.70 -5.27 -10.05
C LEU A 41 -8.46 -4.86 -8.80
N ASP A 42 -9.65 -5.41 -8.60
CA ASP A 42 -10.35 -5.29 -7.32
C ASP A 42 -9.70 -6.25 -6.31
N MET A 43 -8.84 -5.69 -5.46
CA MET A 43 -8.17 -6.42 -4.38
C MET A 43 -8.88 -6.23 -3.04
N SER A 44 -10.09 -5.66 -3.02
CA SER A 44 -10.80 -5.29 -1.78
C SER A 44 -10.96 -6.48 -0.84
N GLU A 45 -11.31 -7.66 -1.35
CA GLU A 45 -11.53 -8.86 -0.53
C GLU A 45 -10.25 -9.39 0.12
N VAL A 46 -9.09 -9.15 -0.49
CA VAL A 46 -7.78 -9.51 0.08
C VAL A 46 -7.28 -8.42 1.02
N LEU A 47 -7.44 -7.15 0.63
CA LEU A 47 -6.92 -6.01 1.39
C LEU A 47 -7.72 -5.75 2.67
N LYS A 48 -9.05 -5.90 2.66
CA LYS A 48 -9.91 -5.71 3.84
C LYS A 48 -9.43 -6.49 5.08
N PRO A 49 -9.23 -7.82 5.04
CA PRO A 49 -8.78 -8.57 6.22
C PRO A 49 -7.34 -8.22 6.62
N VAL A 50 -6.44 -7.95 5.66
CA VAL A 50 -5.06 -7.54 5.94
C VAL A 50 -5.05 -6.20 6.67
N ILE A 51 -5.80 -5.22 6.18
CA ILE A 51 -5.90 -3.88 6.79
C ILE A 51 -6.51 -3.99 8.20
N SER A 52 -7.58 -4.77 8.37
CA SER A 52 -8.20 -5.01 9.67
C SER A 52 -7.20 -5.59 10.68
N THR A 53 -6.44 -6.60 10.26
CA THR A 53 -5.42 -7.26 11.10
C THR A 53 -4.31 -6.29 11.50
N VAL A 54 -3.76 -5.53 10.54
CA VAL A 54 -2.71 -4.54 10.83
C VAL A 54 -3.22 -3.44 11.75
N ASN A 55 -4.45 -2.96 11.54
CA ASN A 55 -5.08 -1.97 12.42
C ASN A 55 -5.28 -2.49 13.83
N PHE A 56 -5.70 -3.75 13.98
CA PHE A 56 -5.81 -4.41 15.27
C PHE A 56 -4.46 -4.51 15.98
N ILE A 57 -3.39 -4.91 15.29
CA ILE A 57 -2.04 -4.95 15.87
C ILE A 57 -1.59 -3.55 16.32
N ARG A 58 -1.89 -2.51 15.53
CA ARG A 58 -1.48 -1.11 15.81
C ARG A 58 -2.32 -0.41 16.89
N SER A 59 -3.54 -0.89 17.18
CA SER A 59 -4.41 -0.29 18.19
C SER A 59 -3.93 -0.59 19.62
N PHE A 60 -3.17 -1.68 19.81
CA PHE A 60 -2.58 -2.07 21.10
C PHE A 60 -1.07 -1.84 21.12
N GLY A 61 -0.59 -1.07 22.12
CA GLY A 61 0.81 -0.68 22.20
C GLY A 61 1.80 -1.85 22.34
N LEU A 62 1.43 -2.91 23.05
CA LEU A 62 2.27 -4.12 23.20
C LEU A 62 2.37 -4.90 21.89
N ASN A 63 1.23 -5.18 21.26
CA ASN A 63 1.17 -5.87 19.97
C ASN A 63 1.96 -5.11 18.90
N HIS A 64 1.85 -3.78 18.88
CA HIS A 64 2.59 -2.96 17.95
C HIS A 64 4.11 -3.08 18.14
N ARG A 65 4.60 -3.07 19.38
CA ARG A 65 6.03 -3.23 19.68
C ARG A 65 6.55 -4.61 19.29
N GLN A 66 5.81 -5.67 19.65
CA GLN A 66 6.17 -7.04 19.29
C GLN A 66 6.18 -7.25 17.77
N PHE A 67 5.20 -6.69 17.07
CA PHE A 67 5.14 -6.75 15.62
C PHE A 67 6.30 -5.97 14.98
N ARG A 68 6.64 -4.78 15.49
CA ARG A 68 7.81 -4.02 15.04
C ARG A 68 9.11 -4.82 15.19
N GLN A 69 9.29 -5.45 16.35
CA GLN A 69 10.45 -6.30 16.59
C GLN A 69 10.52 -7.47 15.60
N PHE A 70 9.40 -8.15 15.35
CA PHE A 70 9.32 -9.21 14.35
C PHE A 70 9.69 -8.73 12.93
N ILE A 71 9.23 -7.54 12.54
CA ILE A 71 9.56 -6.91 11.24
C ILE A 71 11.06 -6.64 11.13
N GLU A 72 11.69 -6.16 12.21
CA GLU A 72 13.14 -5.95 12.26
C GLU A 72 13.92 -7.28 12.20
N GLU A 73 13.42 -8.34 12.84
CA GLU A 73 14.03 -9.69 12.80
C GLU A 73 14.06 -10.30 11.40
N ILE A 74 13.09 -9.99 10.55
CA ILE A 74 13.07 -10.44 9.14
C ILE A 74 13.87 -9.53 8.19
N GLY A 75 14.55 -8.50 8.72
CA GLY A 75 15.39 -7.58 7.95
C GLY A 75 14.63 -6.44 7.27
N GLU A 76 13.37 -6.21 7.66
CA GLU A 76 12.55 -5.11 7.14
C GLU A 76 12.49 -3.97 8.17
N ASN A 77 12.41 -2.71 7.70
CA ASN A 77 12.38 -1.55 8.60
C ASN A 77 10.94 -1.08 8.92
N ASP A 78 10.00 -1.35 8.03
CA ASP A 78 8.58 -1.05 8.22
C ASP A 78 7.74 -1.94 7.30
N LEU A 79 6.43 -1.99 7.55
CA LEU A 79 5.50 -2.68 6.65
C LEU A 79 5.33 -1.84 5.37
N PRO A 80 5.61 -2.37 4.17
CA PRO A 80 5.45 -1.62 2.92
C PRO A 80 3.97 -1.35 2.62
N TYR A 81 3.49 -0.15 2.99
CA TYR A 81 2.14 0.31 2.70
C TYR A 81 2.05 0.88 1.26
N HIS A 82 1.98 0.01 0.26
CA HIS A 82 1.95 0.45 -1.14
C HIS A 82 0.54 0.74 -1.70
N THR A 83 -0.52 0.65 -0.89
CA THR A 83 -1.89 0.97 -1.30
C THR A 83 -2.47 2.14 -0.50
N ALA A 84 -3.18 3.03 -1.20
CA ALA A 84 -3.76 4.26 -0.65
C ALA A 84 -4.78 4.02 0.49
N GLU A 85 -5.33 2.81 0.59
CA GLU A 85 -6.25 2.41 1.66
C GLU A 85 -5.57 2.36 3.03
N PHE A 86 -4.30 1.95 3.11
CA PHE A 86 -3.57 1.93 4.38
C PHE A 86 -3.27 3.33 4.91
N SER A 87 -3.00 4.29 4.01
CA SER A 87 -2.72 5.68 4.40
C SER A 87 -3.98 6.40 4.91
N SER A 88 -5.14 6.12 4.33
CA SER A 88 -6.41 6.77 4.70
C SER A 88 -6.90 6.41 6.10
N MET A 89 -6.59 5.21 6.61
CA MET A 89 -6.99 4.79 7.97
C MET A 89 -6.06 5.28 9.08
N LEU A 90 -4.81 5.65 8.76
CA LEU A 90 -3.90 6.31 9.71
C LEU A 90 -4.38 7.72 10.10
N ALA A 91 -5.18 8.38 9.26
CA ALA A 91 -5.71 9.72 9.51
C ALA A 91 -6.89 9.77 10.52
N LEU A 92 -7.48 8.64 10.90
CA LEU A 92 -8.55 8.61 11.91
C LEU A 92 -8.04 8.62 13.36
N ARG A 93 -6.72 8.59 13.59
CA ARG A 93 -6.11 8.58 14.93
C ARG A 93 -6.02 9.98 15.55
N GLY A 94 -7.12 10.73 15.49
CA GLY A 94 -7.29 12.02 16.16
C GLY A 94 -8.35 12.04 17.27
N ARG A 95 -9.06 10.94 17.58
CA ARG A 95 -10.07 10.94 18.66
C ARG A 95 -10.16 9.62 19.45
N THR A 96 -9.82 9.73 20.75
CA THR A 96 -10.55 9.19 21.93
C THR A 96 -10.58 7.67 22.17
N LYS A 97 -10.37 7.08 23.36
CA LYS A 97 -9.95 7.49 24.72
C LYS A 97 -9.17 6.31 25.33
N SER A 98 -8.29 6.61 26.28
CA SER A 98 -7.76 5.63 27.24
C SER A 98 -8.93 4.89 27.91
N VAL A 99 -9.08 3.60 27.60
CA VAL A 99 -9.87 2.67 28.43
C VAL A 99 -8.92 2.18 29.51
N ARG A 100 -9.08 2.70 30.73
CA ARG A 100 -8.51 2.09 31.93
C ARG A 100 -9.02 0.65 32.00
N GLY A 101 -8.11 -0.32 32.06
CA GLY A 101 -8.44 -1.72 32.33
C GLY A 101 -9.10 -1.86 33.71
N PRO A 102 -9.83 -2.95 33.95
CA PRO A 102 -10.49 -3.16 35.24
C PRO A 102 -9.43 -3.28 36.34
N ASP A 103 -9.62 -2.51 37.42
CA ASP A 103 -8.86 -2.64 38.66
C ASP A 103 -9.02 -4.08 39.19
N VAL A 104 -7.92 -4.83 39.18
CA VAL A 104 -7.83 -6.09 39.92
C VAL A 104 -7.62 -5.70 41.38
N ALA A 105 -8.71 -5.67 42.14
CA ALA A 105 -8.67 -5.52 43.58
C ALA A 105 -7.97 -6.75 44.19
N LEU A 106 -6.70 -6.60 44.54
CA LEU A 106 -6.02 -7.45 45.51
C LEU A 106 -6.57 -7.07 46.89
N GLY A 107 -7.43 -7.93 47.43
CA GLY A 107 -7.82 -7.96 48.83
C GLY A 107 -7.29 -9.23 49.50
N PRO A 108 -7.12 -9.22 50.84
CA PRO A 108 -6.06 -9.89 51.57
C PRO A 108 -6.09 -11.42 51.57
#